data_AF-A0A564UV27-F1
#
_entry.id   AF-A0A564UV27-F1
#
_cell.length_a   1.000
_cell.length_b   1.000
_cell.length_c   1.000
_cell.angle_alpha   90.00
_cell.angle_beta   90.00
_cell.angle_gamma   90.00
#
_symmetry.space_group_name_H-M   'P 1'
#
loop_
_entity.id
_entity.type
_entity.pdbx_description
1 polymer ?
#
loop_
_entity_poly.entity_id
_entity_poly.type
_entity_poly.pdbx_seq_one_letter_code
_entity_poly.pdbx_strand_id
1 'polypeptide(L)'
;MLSKKPLQIDELVIKVHDNEKIQKNIGRIFRKHNIVEYKSPEDYLTINDFYKVYGYCCFYQSDTEHVCEIPPEELTITFICNHYMKKKRIQSCIRQRWK
;
A
#
# COMPACT_ATOMS: atom_id res chain seq x y z
N MET A 1 -23.46 8.15 -6.11
CA MET A 1 -21.98 8.13 -6.09
C MET A 1 -21.53 6.82 -5.47
N LEU A 2 -20.60 6.12 -6.13
CA LEU A 2 -20.09 4.82 -5.68
C LEU A 2 -19.03 5.01 -4.57
N SER A 3 -19.43 5.65 -3.48
CA SER A 3 -18.85 5.61 -2.13
C SER A 3 -19.46 6.76 -1.33
N LYS A 4 -20.11 6.46 -0.20
CA LYS A 4 -20.54 7.47 0.79
C LYS A 4 -19.40 7.88 1.73
N LYS A 5 -18.28 7.15 1.70
CA LYS A 5 -17.09 7.41 2.51
C LYS A 5 -16.05 8.10 1.61
N PRO A 6 -15.50 9.25 2.02
CA PRO A 6 -14.46 9.91 1.24
C PRO A 6 -13.27 8.97 1.05
N LEU A 7 -12.67 9.01 -0.15
CA LEU A 7 -11.38 8.40 -0.42
C LEU A 7 -10.38 8.93 0.61
N GLN A 8 -9.84 8.04 1.43
CA GLN A 8 -8.81 8.36 2.44
C GLN A 8 -7.59 7.53 2.11
N ILE A 9 -6.80 8.03 1.16
CA ILE A 9 -5.44 7.60 0.96
C ILE A 9 -4.60 8.29 2.03
N ASP A 10 -3.74 7.54 2.74
CA ASP A 10 -2.89 8.15 3.77
C ASP A 10 -1.94 9.17 3.14
N GLU A 11 -1.19 8.73 2.11
CA GLU A 11 -0.18 9.54 1.42
C GLU A 11 -0.15 9.20 -0.09
N LEU A 12 -0.04 10.23 -0.93
CA LEU A 12 0.15 10.09 -2.39
C LEU A 12 1.42 10.84 -2.79
N VAL A 13 2.42 10.10 -3.27
CA VAL A 13 3.67 10.67 -3.76
C VAL A 13 3.63 10.74 -5.28
N ILE A 14 3.79 11.94 -5.84
CA ILE A 14 3.83 12.19 -7.29
C ILE A 14 5.21 12.69 -7.68
N LYS A 15 5.86 12.01 -8.63
CA LYS A 15 7.08 12.50 -9.26
C LYS A 15 6.70 13.52 -10.33
N VAL A 16 7.05 14.78 -10.08
CA VAL A 16 6.76 15.88 -11.01
C VAL A 16 7.70 15.86 -12.22
N HIS A 17 8.92 15.37 -12.04
CA HIS A 17 9.92 15.26 -13.10
C HIS A 17 10.25 13.80 -13.41
N ASP A 18 9.92 13.36 -14.62
CA ASP A 18 10.02 11.95 -15.03
C ASP A 18 11.46 11.42 -15.07
N ASN A 19 12.45 12.31 -15.26
CA ASN A 19 13.87 11.95 -15.40
C ASN A 19 14.69 12.13 -14.11
N GLU A 20 14.08 12.60 -13.03
CA GLU A 20 14.78 12.77 -11.76
C GLU A 20 14.71 11.50 -10.92
N LYS A 21 15.86 10.85 -10.75
CA LYS A 21 15.98 9.72 -9.85
C LYS A 21 16.09 10.23 -8.42
N ILE A 22 15.10 9.91 -7.59
CA ILE A 22 15.21 10.05 -6.14
C ILE A 22 16.44 9.24 -5.70
N GLN A 23 17.44 9.92 -5.15
CA GLN A 23 18.76 9.31 -4.87
C GLN A 23 18.70 8.24 -3.77
N LYS A 24 17.66 8.26 -2.91
CA LYS A 24 17.44 7.21 -1.91
C LYS A 24 16.97 5.90 -2.54
N ASN A 25 17.48 4.78 -2.02
CA ASN A 25 17.19 3.43 -2.51
C ASN A 25 15.69 3.13 -2.67
N ILE A 26 14.86 3.55 -1.71
CA ILE A 26 13.42 3.31 -1.76
C ILE A 26 12.72 4.18 -2.82
N GLY A 27 13.21 5.39 -3.10
CA GLY A 27 12.62 6.25 -4.12
C GLY A 27 12.87 5.76 -5.56
N ARG A 28 13.82 4.84 -5.74
CA ARG A 28 14.10 4.19 -7.03
C ARG A 28 13.03 3.19 -7.45
N ILE A 29 12.28 2.60 -6.50
CA ILE A 29 11.21 1.64 -6.84
C ILE A 29 9.87 2.32 -7.13
N PHE A 30 9.70 3.59 -6.74
CA PHE A 30 8.47 4.33 -7.01
C PHE A 30 8.36 4.67 -8.50
N ARG A 31 7.21 4.42 -9.10
CA ARG A 31 6.82 4.98 -10.39
C ARG A 31 6.37 6.44 -10.23
N LYS A 32 5.79 7.04 -11.27
CA LYS A 32 5.34 8.44 -11.22
C LYS A 32 4.32 8.70 -10.12
N HIS A 33 3.39 7.77 -9.90
CA HIS A 33 2.35 7.88 -8.89
C HIS A 33 2.50 6.72 -7.89
N ASN A 34 2.79 7.04 -6.63
CA ASN A 34 2.94 6.04 -5.59
C ASN A 34 1.95 6.30 -4.45
N ILE A 35 0.99 5.39 -4.30
CA ILE A 35 0.02 5.39 -3.21
C ILE A 35 0.64 4.66 -2.02
N VAL A 36 0.70 5.32 -0.88
CA VAL A 36 1.33 4.79 0.32
C VAL A 36 0.28 4.59 1.40
N GLU A 37 0.24 3.38 1.97
CA GLU A 37 -0.51 3.09 3.19
C GLU A 37 0.49 2.82 4.31
N TYR A 38 0.34 3.55 5.41
CA TYR A 38 1.18 3.42 6.59
C TYR A 38 0.40 2.71 7.70
N LYS A 39 1.03 1.70 8.30
CA LYS A 39 0.56 1.10 9.55
C LYS A 39 1.50 1.45 10.69
N SER A 40 0.90 1.84 11.83
CA SER A 40 1.67 2.08 13.05
C SER A 40 2.42 0.79 13.45
N PRO A 41 3.51 0.90 14.22
CA PRO A 41 4.26 -0.26 14.71
C PRO A 41 3.41 -1.27 15.53
N GLU A 42 2.34 -0.79 16.16
CA GLU A 42 1.40 -1.57 16.97
C GLU A 42 0.35 -2.29 16.10
N ASP A 43 0.15 -1.82 14.87
CA ASP A 43 -0.78 -2.39 13.90
C ASP A 43 -0.13 -3.46 13.02
N TYR A 44 -0.96 -4.21 12.30
CA TYR A 44 -0.52 -5.22 11.36
C TYR A 44 -1.20 -5.03 10.01
N LEU A 45 -0.48 -5.35 8.93
CA LEU A 45 -1.05 -5.39 7.58
C LEU A 45 -1.94 -6.62 7.44
N THR A 46 -3.17 -6.39 7.01
CA THR A 46 -4.13 -7.43 6.70
C THR A 46 -4.38 -7.51 5.20
N ILE A 47 -4.98 -8.62 4.76
CA ILE A 47 -5.48 -8.74 3.40
C ILE A 47 -6.57 -7.69 3.09
N ASN A 48 -7.31 -7.22 4.10
CA ASN A 48 -8.32 -6.18 3.93
C ASN A 48 -7.68 -4.84 3.59
N ASP A 49 -6.52 -4.52 4.19
CA ASP A 49 -5.76 -3.32 3.87
C ASP A 49 -5.24 -3.37 2.43
N PHE A 50 -4.80 -4.54 1.98
CA PHE A 50 -4.40 -4.73 0.58
C PHE A 50 -5.55 -4.41 -0.38
N TYR A 51 -6.73 -5.01 -0.18
CA TYR A 51 -7.87 -4.78 -1.08
C TYR A 51 -8.43 -3.36 -0.99
N LYS A 52 -8.39 -2.74 0.20
CA LYS A 52 -8.75 -1.33 0.39
C LYS A 52 -7.87 -0.43 -0.49
N VAL A 53 -6.55 -0.54 -0.35
CA VAL A 53 -5.60 0.33 -1.05
C VAL A 53 -5.56 0.03 -2.54
N TYR A 54 -5.69 -1.25 -2.93
CA TYR A 54 -5.86 -1.62 -4.34
C TYR A 54 -7.11 -0.98 -4.95
N GLY A 55 -8.25 -1.02 -4.26
CA GLY A 55 -9.46 -0.33 -4.68
C GLY A 55 -9.28 1.18 -4.82
N TYR A 56 -8.57 1.81 -3.88
CA TYR A 56 -8.24 3.24 -3.98
C TYR A 56 -7.33 3.57 -5.16
N CYS A 57 -6.38 2.70 -5.47
CA CYS A 57 -5.54 2.83 -6.66
C CYS A 57 -6.38 2.79 -7.94
N CYS A 58 -7.33 1.83 -8.03
CA CYS A 58 -8.25 1.77 -9.16
C CYS A 58 -9.10 3.05 -9.28
N PHE A 59 -9.66 3.53 -8.17
CA PHE A 59 -10.44 4.77 -8.20
C PHE A 59 -9.59 5.96 -8.63
N TYR A 60 -8.42 6.15 -8.04
CA TYR A 60 -7.48 7.21 -8.39
C TYR A 60 -7.09 7.19 -9.87
N GLN A 61 -6.82 6.00 -10.43
CA GLN A 61 -6.49 5.85 -11.84
C GLN A 61 -7.67 6.19 -12.76
N SER A 62 -8.89 5.83 -12.36
CA SER A 62 -10.10 6.05 -13.13
C SER A 62 -10.71 7.44 -13.00
N ASP A 63 -10.35 8.19 -11.95
CA ASP A 63 -10.89 9.51 -11.62
C ASP A 63 -10.14 10.61 -12.41
N THR A 64 -10.20 10.50 -13.73
CA THR A 64 -9.51 11.34 -14.72
C THR A 64 -10.48 11.75 -15.82
N GLU A 65 -10.19 12.82 -16.58
CA GLU A 65 -11.11 13.31 -17.62
C GLU A 65 -11.17 12.37 -18.82
N HIS A 66 -10.04 11.73 -19.15
CA HIS A 66 -9.90 10.76 -20.20
C HIS A 66 -9.39 9.40 -19.70
N VAL A 67 -9.78 8.35 -20.43
CA VAL A 67 -9.34 6.98 -20.15
C VAL A 67 -7.82 6.89 -20.25
N CYS A 68 -7.19 6.30 -19.23
CA CYS A 68 -5.74 6.07 -19.17
C CYS A 68 -4.88 7.34 -19.19
N GLU A 69 -5.38 8.48 -18.71
CA GLU A 69 -4.52 9.66 -18.43
C GLU A 69 -3.39 9.33 -17.46
N ILE A 70 -3.67 8.45 -16.49
CA ILE A 70 -2.65 7.83 -15.64
C ILE A 70 -2.43 6.40 -16.17
N PRO A 71 -1.27 6.12 -16.80
CA PRO A 71 -0.93 4.77 -17.25
C PRO A 71 -0.83 3.81 -16.06
N PRO A 72 -1.41 2.60 -16.14
CA PRO A 72 -1.31 1.62 -15.07
C PRO A 72 0.13 1.28 -14.66
N GLU A 73 1.06 1.32 -15.62
CA GLU A 73 2.49 1.05 -15.41
C GLU A 73 3.18 2.16 -14.61
N GLU A 74 2.57 3.34 -14.51
CA GLU A 74 3.09 4.47 -13.75
C GLU A 74 2.59 4.50 -12.29
N LEU A 75 1.80 3.50 -11.89
CA LEU A 75 1.31 3.34 -10.53
C LEU A 75 2.19 2.41 -9.71
N THR A 76 2.34 2.73 -8.43
CA THR A 76 2.92 1.85 -7.42
C THR A 76 2.09 1.95 -6.15
N ILE A 77 1.94 0.82 -5.46
CA ILE A 77 1.35 0.79 -4.12
C ILE A 77 2.45 0.37 -3.17
N THR A 78 2.69 1.17 -2.13
CA THR A 78 3.68 0.89 -1.10
C THR A 78 2.98 0.72 0.25
N PHE A 79 3.19 -0.42 0.89
CA PHE A 79 2.75 -0.63 2.28
C PHE A 79 3.96 -0.47 3.20
N ILE A 80 3.85 0.42 4.18
CA ILE A 80 4.87 0.62 5.21
C ILE A 80 4.33 0.06 6.51
N CYS A 81 5.03 -0.92 7.07
CA CYS A 81 4.67 -1.53 8.35
C CYS A 81 5.94 -1.86 9.13
N ASN A 82 6.03 -1.35 10.36
CA ASN A 82 7.14 -1.61 11.27
C ASN A 82 6.91 -2.86 12.15
N HIS A 83 5.76 -3.53 11.99
CA HIS A 83 5.50 -4.78 12.68
C HIS A 83 6.33 -5.90 12.07
N TYR A 84 7.59 -5.96 12.48
CA TYR A 84 8.37 -7.19 12.38
C TYR A 84 7.56 -8.27 13.08
N MET A 85 7.21 -9.34 12.38
CA MET A 85 6.62 -10.54 12.96
C MET A 85 7.58 -11.04 14.05
N LYS A 86 7.44 -10.52 15.28
CA LYS A 86 8.10 -11.09 16.46
C LYS A 86 7.58 -12.49 16.51
N LYS A 87 8.40 -13.43 16.03
CA LYS A 87 8.26 -14.88 16.06
C LYS A 87 7.34 -15.24 17.22
N LYS A 88 6.02 -15.30 16.97
CA LYS A 88 5.05 -15.67 18.00
C LYS A 88 5.37 -17.12 18.24
N ARG A 89 6.11 -17.36 19.33
CA ARG A 89 6.54 -18.65 19.86
C ARG A 89 5.53 -19.73 19.46
N ILE A 90 5.92 -20.55 18.49
CA ILE A 90 5.33 -21.86 18.24
C ILE A 90 5.67 -22.72 19.47
N GLN A 91 5.00 -22.46 20.57
CA GLN A 91 5.20 -23.16 21.83
C GLN A 91 3.87 -23.53 22.50
N SER A 92 2.73 -23.03 22.00
CA SER A 92 1.40 -23.49 22.42
C SER A 92 0.90 -24.70 21.63
N CYS A 93 1.39 -24.98 20.42
CA CYS A 93 0.86 -26.06 19.58
C CYS A 93 1.49 -27.46 19.79
N ILE A 94 2.51 -27.63 20.65
CA ILE A 94 3.15 -28.94 20.87
C ILE A 94 2.60 -29.67 22.12
N ARG A 95 1.76 -29.04 22.95
CA ARG A 95 1.35 -29.63 24.25
C ARG A 95 -0.08 -30.19 24.33
N GLN A 96 -0.84 -30.27 23.24
CA GLN A 96 -2.20 -30.86 23.24
C GLN A 96 -2.30 -32.17 22.46
N ARG A 97 -1.36 -33.10 22.67
CA ARG A 97 -1.48 -34.44 22.09
C ARG A 97 -0.93 -35.53 23.00
N TRP A 98 -1.35 -35.54 24.25
CA TRP A 98 -1.37 -36.72 25.13
C TRP A 98 -2.37 -36.44 26.29
N LYS A 99 -3.64 -36.71 26.05
CA LYS A 99 -4.62 -37.21 27.02
C LYS A 99 -5.63 -38.05 26.27
#